data_AF-A0A950W9V9-F1
#
_entry.id   AF-A0A950W9V9-F1
#
_cell.length_a   1.000
_cell.length_b   1.000
_cell.length_c   1.000
_cell.angle_alpha   90.00
_cell.angle_beta   90.00
_cell.angle_gamma   90.00
#
_symmetry.space_group_name_H-M   'P 1'
#
loop_
_entity.id
_entity.type
_entity.pdbx_description
1 polymer ?
#
loop_
_entity_poly.entity_id
_entity_poly.type
_entity_poly.pdbx_seq_one_letter_code
_entity_poly.pdbx_strand_id
1 'polypeptide(L)'
;MAFHYMSGGTSGYLEEQKKRGRKTDARTVRRVAQAFSPYKFQIVLVLIAIILTTVLGLVNPFLIQFIFDDAIGKRNITLLIIFVSIMFIMPIVTGIIGVGQTYLNNIIGQRVMRDFRNRLYDHLQSMSLRFFTSTRTGEIQSRLSNDVGGVQGVVTNTATSVVSNISTALSTIIAMIFISPILTLISLGLLPLFLWITYKVGNVRRSTSKETQQSMAALTAMMQETLSVSGILLTKTFGRQKYAQDRF
;
A
#
# COMPACT_ATOMS: atom_id res chain seq x y z
N MET A 1 -16.63 -4.38 -52.12
CA MET A 1 -17.61 -4.96 -51.17
C MET A 1 -16.95 -4.96 -49.79
N ALA A 2 -17.51 -4.20 -48.86
CA ALA A 2 -16.84 -3.72 -47.64
C ALA A 2 -16.70 -4.80 -46.55
N PHE A 3 -15.50 -4.93 -45.97
CA PHE A 3 -15.24 -5.70 -44.77
C PHE A 3 -15.64 -4.90 -43.53
N HIS A 4 -16.79 -5.26 -42.95
CA HIS A 4 -17.38 -4.61 -41.80
C HIS A 4 -17.19 -5.49 -40.53
N TYR A 5 -16.38 -4.99 -39.59
CA TYR A 5 -16.44 -5.17 -38.12
C TYR A 5 -16.01 -6.51 -37.48
N MET A 6 -14.79 -6.50 -36.92
CA MET A 6 -14.46 -7.20 -35.68
C MET A 6 -14.09 -6.15 -34.61
N SER A 7 -15.11 -5.52 -34.00
CA SER A 7 -15.00 -4.57 -32.88
C SER A 7 -15.60 -5.14 -31.58
N GLY A 8 -15.67 -6.48 -31.47
CA GLY A 8 -16.36 -7.16 -30.36
C GLY A 8 -15.50 -7.52 -29.15
N GLY A 9 -14.17 -7.42 -29.23
CA GLY A 9 -13.28 -7.96 -28.20
C GLY A 9 -13.21 -7.11 -26.93
N THR A 10 -12.91 -5.82 -27.07
CA THR A 10 -12.57 -4.92 -25.94
C THR A 10 -13.76 -4.61 -25.04
N SER A 11 -14.98 -4.54 -25.58
CA SER A 11 -16.19 -4.27 -24.77
C SER A 11 -16.49 -5.42 -23.80
N GLY A 12 -16.36 -6.67 -24.27
CA GLY A 12 -16.56 -7.87 -23.44
C GLY A 12 -15.54 -7.97 -22.29
N TYR A 13 -14.26 -7.69 -22.56
CA TYR A 13 -13.22 -7.68 -21.53
C TYR A 13 -13.44 -6.60 -20.47
N LEU A 14 -13.96 -5.43 -20.86
CA LEU A 14 -14.25 -4.34 -19.92
C LEU A 14 -15.52 -4.59 -19.09
N GLU A 15 -16.56 -5.20 -19.67
CA GLU A 15 -17.75 -5.63 -18.94
C GLU A 15 -17.45 -6.78 -17.97
N GLU A 16 -16.62 -7.73 -18.36
CA GLU A 16 -16.23 -8.87 -17.53
C GLU A 16 -15.34 -8.42 -16.36
N GLN A 17 -14.45 -7.43 -16.57
CA GLN A 17 -13.73 -6.77 -15.47
C GLN A 17 -14.65 -5.97 -14.54
N LYS A 18 -15.69 -5.31 -15.07
CA LYS A 18 -16.70 -4.58 -14.27
C LYS A 18 -17.53 -5.54 -13.40
N LYS A 19 -17.84 -6.75 -13.91
CA LYS A 19 -18.46 -7.86 -13.16
C LYS A 19 -17.51 -8.54 -12.16
N ARG A 20 -16.21 -8.59 -12.46
CA ARG A 20 -15.15 -9.11 -11.57
C ARG A 20 -14.72 -8.17 -10.44
N GLY A 21 -15.38 -7.01 -10.29
CA GLY A 21 -15.36 -6.25 -9.04
C GLY A 21 -16.01 -7.06 -7.91
N ARG A 22 -15.42 -8.20 -7.54
CA ARG A 22 -15.79 -8.99 -6.36
C ARG A 22 -15.70 -8.03 -5.20
N LYS A 23 -16.85 -7.64 -4.65
CA LYS A 23 -16.93 -7.08 -3.30
C LYS A 23 -16.06 -7.99 -2.43
N THR A 24 -15.09 -7.41 -1.72
CA THR A 24 -14.20 -8.13 -0.82
C THR A 24 -15.08 -8.93 0.13
N ASP A 25 -15.17 -10.25 -0.07
CA ASP A 25 -16.01 -11.09 0.75
C ASP A 25 -15.42 -11.05 2.17
N ALA A 26 -16.23 -10.66 3.16
CA ALA A 26 -15.82 -10.60 4.56
C ALA A 26 -15.23 -11.93 5.03
N ARG A 27 -15.64 -13.05 4.42
CA ARG A 27 -15.06 -14.38 4.66
C ARG A 27 -13.60 -14.48 4.21
N THR A 28 -13.24 -13.88 3.08
CA THR A 28 -11.85 -13.85 2.58
C THR A 28 -10.97 -13.00 3.48
N VAL A 29 -11.45 -11.83 3.91
CA VAL A 29 -10.74 -10.96 4.87
C VAL A 29 -10.54 -11.69 6.19
N ARG A 30 -11.57 -12.38 6.70
CA ARG A 30 -11.47 -13.18 7.93
C ARG A 30 -10.46 -14.32 7.81
N ARG A 31 -10.43 -15.05 6.69
CA ARG A 31 -9.44 -16.12 6.45
C ARG A 31 -8.02 -15.58 6.40
N VAL A 32 -7.80 -14.46 5.73
CA VAL A 32 -6.49 -13.78 5.72
C VAL A 32 -6.12 -13.34 7.13
N ALA A 33 -7.03 -12.68 7.87
CA ALA A 33 -6.78 -12.26 9.25
C ALA A 33 -6.48 -13.43 10.19
N GLN A 34 -7.12 -14.59 10.00
CA GLN A 34 -6.83 -15.81 10.77
C GLN A 34 -5.41 -16.34 10.54
N ALA A 35 -4.82 -16.11 9.37
CA ALA A 35 -3.41 -16.49 9.12
C ALA A 35 -2.43 -15.72 10.01
N PHE A 36 -2.82 -14.55 10.53
CA PHE A 36 -2.03 -13.75 11.47
C PHE A 36 -2.31 -14.08 12.93
N SER A 37 -3.27 -14.98 13.22
CA SER A 37 -3.62 -15.39 14.58
C SER A 37 -2.44 -15.86 15.45
N PRO A 38 -1.43 -16.57 14.90
CA PRO A 38 -0.25 -16.97 15.69
C PRO A 38 0.61 -15.78 16.15
N TYR A 39 0.48 -14.62 15.49
CA TYR A 39 1.34 -13.44 15.71
C TYR A 39 0.62 -12.31 16.46
N LYS A 40 -0.56 -12.58 17.05
CA LYS A 40 -1.39 -11.57 17.76
C LYS A 40 -0.62 -10.79 18.82
N PHE A 41 0.21 -11.44 19.62
CA PHE A 41 0.99 -10.77 20.65
C PHE A 41 1.95 -9.72 20.08
N GLN A 42 2.64 -10.06 18.99
CA GLN A 42 3.57 -9.15 18.32
C GLN A 42 2.83 -7.98 17.66
N ILE A 43 1.66 -8.25 17.07
CA ILE A 43 0.78 -7.21 16.51
C ILE A 43 0.32 -6.25 17.62
N VAL A 44 -0.11 -6.76 18.78
CA VAL A 44 -0.48 -5.92 19.93
C VAL A 44 0.69 -5.06 20.39
N LEU A 45 1.91 -5.62 20.43
CA LEU A 45 3.12 -4.87 20.77
C LEU A 45 3.39 -3.72 19.78
N VAL A 46 3.21 -3.95 18.48
CA VAL A 46 3.30 -2.90 17.45
C VAL A 46 2.21 -1.85 17.64
N LEU A 47 0.97 -2.24 17.94
CA LEU A 47 -0.12 -1.31 18.19
C LEU A 47 0.14 -0.43 19.42
N ILE A 48 0.67 -1.01 20.50
CA ILE A 48 1.09 -0.26 21.69
C ILE A 48 2.21 0.72 21.34
N ALA A 49 3.21 0.29 20.57
CA ALA A 49 4.30 1.16 20.13
C ALA A 49 3.79 2.32 19.26
N ILE A 50 2.79 2.09 18.39
CA ILE A 50 2.12 3.15 17.63
C ILE A 50 1.46 4.16 18.56
N ILE A 51 0.62 3.69 19.50
CA ILE A 51 -0.07 4.59 20.42
C ILE A 51 0.94 5.39 21.24
N LEU A 52 2.00 4.73 21.74
CA LEU A 52 3.06 5.37 22.50
C LEU A 52 3.77 6.44 21.68
N THR A 53 4.22 6.13 20.47
CA THR A 53 4.91 7.10 19.59
C THR A 53 4.00 8.25 19.17
N THR A 54 2.72 7.98 18.92
CA THR A 54 1.70 9.00 18.65
C THR A 54 1.53 9.96 19.83
N VAL A 55 1.39 9.44 21.05
CA VAL A 55 1.26 10.27 22.27
C VAL A 55 2.53 11.06 22.54
N LEU A 56 3.71 10.42 22.42
CA LEU A 56 5.00 11.11 22.54
C LEU A 56 5.16 12.19 21.47
N GLY A 57 4.64 11.98 20.26
CA GLY A 57 4.62 12.98 19.20
C GLY A 57 3.82 14.24 19.55
N LEU A 58 2.81 14.13 20.41
CA LEU A 58 2.05 15.28 20.89
C LEU A 58 2.84 16.16 21.86
N VAL A 59 3.89 15.67 22.48
CA VAL A 59 4.68 16.45 23.44
C VAL A 59 5.26 17.71 22.78
N ASN A 60 5.68 17.62 21.51
CA ASN A 60 6.32 18.71 20.80
C ASN A 60 5.43 19.97 20.64
N PRO A 61 4.20 19.91 20.11
CA PRO A 61 3.34 21.10 20.02
C PRO A 61 3.03 21.73 21.38
N PHE A 62 2.87 20.95 22.46
CA PHE A 62 2.70 21.50 23.81
C PHE A 62 3.98 22.16 24.33
N LEU A 63 5.16 21.58 24.08
CA LEU A 63 6.43 22.22 24.43
C LEU A 63 6.61 23.55 23.71
N ILE A 64 6.25 23.63 22.43
CA ILE A 64 6.27 24.90 21.68
C ILE A 64 5.36 25.92 22.37
N GLN A 65 4.13 25.54 22.72
CA GLN A 65 3.21 26.42 23.46
C GLN A 65 3.84 26.92 24.77
N PHE A 66 4.35 26.02 25.62
CA PHE A 66 4.97 26.42 26.89
C PHE A 66 6.24 27.26 26.72
N ILE A 67 7.01 27.05 25.64
CA ILE A 67 8.15 27.91 25.30
C ILE A 67 7.69 29.34 25.05
N PHE A 68 6.64 29.54 24.24
CA PHE A 68 6.14 30.87 23.94
C PHE A 68 5.46 31.53 25.15
N ASP A 69 4.57 30.80 25.83
CA ASP A 69 3.74 31.33 26.91
C ASP A 69 4.53 31.55 28.21
N ASP A 70 5.37 30.58 28.61
CA ASP A 70 6.04 30.59 29.91
C ASP A 70 7.53 30.93 29.83
N ALA A 71 8.27 30.40 28.85
CA ALA A 71 9.72 30.57 28.82
C ALA A 71 10.12 31.94 28.24
N ILE A 72 9.63 32.27 27.04
CA ILE A 72 9.89 33.56 26.37
C ILE A 72 9.06 34.66 27.03
N GLY A 73 7.78 34.42 27.27
CA GLY A 73 6.87 35.38 27.90
C GLY A 73 7.37 35.89 29.26
N LYS A 74 7.92 35.00 30.10
CA LYS A 74 8.45 35.34 31.44
C LYS A 74 9.98 35.51 31.47
N ARG A 75 10.66 35.48 30.32
CA ARG A 75 12.13 35.53 30.17
C ARG A 75 12.89 34.51 31.03
N ASN A 76 12.32 33.32 31.26
CA ASN A 76 12.93 32.27 32.05
C ASN A 76 13.81 31.35 31.18
N ILE A 77 15.12 31.65 31.16
CA ILE A 77 16.10 30.92 30.37
C ILE A 77 16.27 29.47 30.84
N THR A 78 16.08 29.19 32.14
CA THR A 78 16.17 27.82 32.67
C THR A 78 15.05 26.94 32.11
N LEU A 79 13.81 27.42 32.12
CA LEU A 79 12.67 26.71 31.51
C LEU A 79 12.87 26.52 30.01
N LEU A 80 13.40 27.54 29.33
CA LEU A 80 13.72 27.45 27.90
C LEU A 80 14.70 26.31 27.61
N ILE A 81 15.81 26.22 28.36
CA ILE A 81 16.82 25.17 28.18
C ILE A 81 16.22 23.79 28.44
N ILE A 82 15.38 23.64 29.47
CA ILE A 82 14.71 22.37 29.79
C ILE A 82 13.80 21.95 28.64
N PHE A 83 12.90 22.81 28.18
CA PHE A 83 11.97 22.47 27.11
C PHE A 83 12.68 22.17 25.78
N VAL A 84 13.68 22.96 25.41
CA VAL A 84 14.50 22.70 24.21
C VAL A 84 15.25 21.38 24.32
N SER A 85 15.79 21.06 25.50
CA SER A 85 16.48 19.79 25.75
C SER A 85 15.52 18.60 25.60
N ILE A 86 14.29 18.71 26.13
CA ILE A 86 13.25 17.69 25.93
C ILE A 86 12.89 17.58 24.43
N MET A 87 12.71 18.70 23.72
CA MET A 87 12.44 18.69 22.27
C MET A 87 13.53 17.99 21.46
N PHE A 88 14.79 18.03 21.91
CA PHE A 88 15.89 17.33 21.27
C PHE A 88 15.89 15.83 21.60
N ILE A 89 15.62 15.45 22.85
CA ILE A 89 15.60 14.05 23.31
C ILE A 89 14.40 13.28 22.74
N MET A 90 13.24 13.93 22.63
CA MET A 90 11.99 13.28 22.22
C MET A 90 12.06 12.58 20.85
N PRO A 91 12.58 13.19 19.77
CA PRO A 91 12.80 12.53 18.48
C PRO A 91 13.75 11.33 18.55
N ILE A 92 14.75 11.37 19.45
CA ILE A 92 15.68 10.24 19.63
C ILE A 92 14.92 9.06 20.24
N VAL A 93 14.13 9.31 21.29
CA VAL A 93 13.30 8.28 21.95
C VAL A 93 12.27 7.70 20.98
N THR A 94 11.51 8.54 20.29
CA THR A 94 10.51 8.06 19.31
C THR A 94 11.17 7.37 18.12
N GLY A 95 12.36 7.80 17.71
CA GLY A 95 13.17 7.15 16.69
C GLY A 95 13.59 5.73 17.09
N ILE A 96 14.09 5.54 18.31
CA ILE A 96 14.47 4.22 18.84
C ILE A 96 13.25 3.29 18.89
N ILE A 97 12.10 3.79 19.38
CA ILE A 97 10.85 3.02 19.40
C ILE A 97 10.43 2.68 17.96
N GLY A 98 10.56 3.63 17.03
CA GLY A 98 10.26 3.46 15.61
C GLY A 98 11.12 2.39 14.93
N VAL A 99 12.41 2.30 15.27
CA VAL A 99 13.29 1.21 14.81
C VAL A 99 12.79 -0.13 15.33
N GLY A 100 12.50 -0.22 16.63
CA GLY A 100 11.96 -1.45 17.25
C GLY A 100 10.63 -1.88 16.61
N GLN A 101 9.73 -0.92 16.38
CA GLN A 101 8.46 -1.15 15.70
C GLN A 101 8.66 -1.67 14.27
N THR A 102 9.57 -1.04 13.51
CA THR A 102 9.88 -1.45 12.13
C THR A 102 10.47 -2.86 12.09
N TYR A 103 11.37 -3.16 13.02
CA TYR A 103 11.98 -4.48 13.15
C TYR A 103 10.93 -5.55 13.48
N LEU A 104 10.05 -5.30 14.46
CA LEU A 104 8.97 -6.22 14.81
C LEU A 104 8.01 -6.45 13.63
N ASN A 105 7.65 -5.37 12.93
CA ASN A 105 6.78 -5.44 11.77
C ASN A 105 7.38 -6.30 10.65
N ASN A 106 8.68 -6.14 10.39
CA ASN A 106 9.42 -6.96 9.42
C ASN A 106 9.44 -8.43 9.83
N ILE A 107 9.70 -8.75 11.11
CA ILE A 107 9.65 -10.13 11.60
C ILE A 107 8.27 -10.74 11.38
N ILE A 108 7.20 -10.04 11.76
CA ILE A 108 5.82 -10.53 11.58
C ILE A 108 5.56 -10.80 10.09
N GLY A 109 5.91 -9.85 9.22
CA GLY A 109 5.73 -9.99 7.78
C GLY A 109 6.46 -11.19 7.19
N GLN A 110 7.73 -11.37 7.54
CA GLN A 110 8.53 -12.49 7.03
C GLN A 110 8.05 -13.85 7.59
N ARG A 111 7.63 -13.91 8.85
CA ARG A 111 7.09 -15.15 9.42
C ARG A 111 5.77 -15.55 8.77
N VAL A 112 4.87 -14.59 8.56
CA VAL A 112 3.61 -14.84 7.86
C VAL A 112 3.85 -15.25 6.41
N MET A 113 4.79 -14.60 5.73
CA MET A 113 5.22 -14.97 4.38
C MET A 113 5.67 -16.43 4.31
N ARG A 114 6.55 -16.84 5.23
CA ARG A 114 7.02 -18.21 5.33
C ARG A 114 5.87 -19.19 5.53
N ASP A 115 4.94 -18.90 6.44
CA ASP A 115 3.82 -19.79 6.72
C ASP A 115 2.88 -19.93 5.52
N PHE A 116 2.62 -18.84 4.78
CA PHE A 116 1.85 -18.90 3.54
C PHE A 116 2.57 -19.70 2.45
N ARG A 117 3.88 -19.50 2.28
CA ARG A 117 4.69 -20.26 1.31
C ARG A 117 4.69 -21.75 1.63
N ASN A 118 4.85 -22.13 2.89
CA ASN A 118 4.81 -23.51 3.33
C ASN A 118 3.44 -24.14 3.05
N ARG A 119 2.34 -23.49 3.47
CA ARG A 119 0.98 -24.00 3.20
C ARG A 119 0.68 -24.14 1.71
N LEU A 120 1.12 -23.19 0.89
CA LEU A 120 0.90 -23.27 -0.55
C LEU A 120 1.74 -24.39 -1.16
N TYR A 121 2.98 -24.56 -0.70
CA TYR A 121 3.87 -25.62 -1.15
C TYR A 121 3.33 -27.01 -0.79
N ASP A 122 2.90 -27.22 0.45
CA ASP A 122 2.27 -28.46 0.91
C ASP A 122 1.02 -28.78 0.07
N HIS A 123 0.20 -27.76 -0.21
CA HIS A 123 -0.97 -27.93 -1.06
C HIS A 123 -0.59 -28.31 -2.49
N LEU A 124 0.40 -27.65 -3.09
CA LEU A 124 0.89 -27.97 -4.43
C LEU A 124 1.41 -29.41 -4.52
N GLN A 125 2.13 -29.89 -3.51
CA GLN A 125 2.59 -31.29 -3.48
C GLN A 125 1.43 -32.29 -3.46
N SER A 126 0.29 -31.93 -2.86
CA SER A 126 -0.90 -32.79 -2.85
C SER A 126 -1.72 -32.77 -4.16
N MET A 127 -1.38 -31.89 -5.12
CA MET A 127 -2.13 -31.76 -6.37
C MET A 127 -1.75 -32.83 -7.39
N SER A 128 -2.73 -33.24 -8.19
CA SER A 128 -2.50 -34.20 -9.28
C SER A 128 -1.53 -33.68 -10.35
N LEU A 129 -0.81 -34.59 -11.00
CA LEU A 129 0.11 -34.27 -12.11
C LEU A 129 -0.57 -33.47 -13.24
N ARG A 130 -1.88 -33.68 -13.46
CA ARG A 130 -2.68 -32.94 -14.44
C ARG A 130 -2.59 -31.41 -14.24
N PHE A 131 -2.54 -30.95 -13.00
CA PHE A 131 -2.39 -29.52 -12.69
C PHE A 131 -1.07 -28.98 -13.26
N PHE A 132 0.03 -29.67 -13.01
CA PHE A 132 1.36 -29.28 -13.47
C PHE A 132 1.55 -29.37 -14.98
N THR A 133 0.83 -30.28 -15.66
CA THR A 133 0.83 -30.33 -17.13
C THR A 133 -0.01 -29.23 -17.78
N SER A 134 -0.92 -28.61 -17.02
CA SER A 134 -1.86 -27.59 -17.53
C SER A 134 -1.47 -26.15 -17.18
N THR A 135 -0.58 -25.95 -16.20
CA THR A 135 -0.18 -24.64 -15.68
C THR A 135 1.32 -24.45 -15.86
N ARG A 136 1.73 -23.30 -16.42
CA ARG A 136 3.16 -23.00 -16.64
C ARG A 136 3.87 -22.84 -15.29
N THR A 137 5.04 -23.45 -15.11
CA THR A 137 5.83 -23.37 -13.87
C THR A 137 6.09 -21.92 -13.41
N GLY A 138 6.33 -20.99 -14.34
CA GLY A 138 6.53 -19.57 -14.03
C GLY A 138 5.29 -18.87 -13.46
N GLU A 139 4.08 -19.37 -13.77
CA GLU A 139 2.84 -18.85 -13.19
C GLU A 139 2.70 -19.26 -11.72
N ILE A 140 3.08 -20.49 -11.38
CA ILE A 140 3.09 -20.99 -10.00
C ILE A 140 4.08 -20.17 -9.15
N GLN A 141 5.29 -19.94 -9.66
CA GLN A 141 6.29 -19.11 -8.98
C GLN A 141 5.83 -17.65 -8.80
N SER A 142 5.20 -17.06 -9.82
CA SER A 142 4.68 -15.70 -9.75
C SER A 142 3.59 -15.57 -8.69
N ARG A 143 2.63 -16.51 -8.62
CA ARG A 143 1.59 -16.50 -7.58
C ARG A 143 2.16 -16.70 -6.17
N LEU A 144 3.10 -17.64 -6.01
CA LEU A 144 3.78 -17.88 -4.72
C LEU A 144 4.56 -16.66 -4.22
N SER A 145 5.12 -15.87 -5.14
CA SER A 145 5.96 -14.72 -4.79
C SER A 145 5.16 -13.42 -4.68
N ASN A 146 4.37 -13.11 -5.71
CA ASN A 146 3.68 -11.83 -5.85
C ASN A 146 2.34 -11.79 -5.10
N ASP A 147 1.51 -12.83 -5.19
CA ASP A 147 0.20 -12.81 -4.52
C ASP A 147 0.37 -12.93 -3.01
N VAL A 148 1.25 -13.82 -2.56
CA VAL A 148 1.59 -13.93 -1.13
C VAL A 148 2.26 -12.66 -0.64
N GLY A 149 3.19 -12.09 -1.44
CA GLY A 149 3.81 -10.79 -1.23
C GLY A 149 2.79 -9.67 -1.00
N GLY A 150 1.80 -9.58 -1.88
CA GLY A 150 0.74 -8.59 -1.81
C GLY A 150 -0.10 -8.72 -0.54
N VAL A 151 -0.50 -9.94 -0.16
CA VAL A 151 -1.25 -10.19 1.09
C VAL A 151 -0.44 -9.78 2.32
N GLN A 152 0.85 -10.12 2.35
CA GLN A 152 1.75 -9.70 3.43
C GLN A 152 1.85 -8.18 3.54
N GLY A 153 2.10 -7.49 2.42
CA GLY A 153 2.21 -6.03 2.39
C GLY A 153 0.95 -5.31 2.88
N VAL A 154 -0.24 -5.78 2.51
CA VAL A 154 -1.51 -5.19 2.97
C VAL A 154 -1.66 -5.29 4.49
N VAL A 155 -1.32 -6.43 5.07
CA VAL A 155 -1.57 -6.65 6.50
C VAL A 155 -0.46 -6.06 7.38
N THR A 156 0.81 -6.15 6.98
CA THR A 156 1.91 -5.64 7.82
C THR A 156 2.20 -4.16 7.59
N ASN A 157 2.05 -3.67 6.36
CA ASN A 157 2.38 -2.27 6.06
C ASN A 157 1.11 -1.46 6.04
N THR A 158 0.17 -1.77 5.13
CA THR A 158 -1.02 -0.92 4.94
C THR A 158 -1.88 -0.85 6.20
N ALA A 159 -2.21 -1.97 6.84
CA ALA A 159 -3.04 -1.94 8.05
C ALA A 159 -2.36 -1.18 9.20
N THR A 160 -1.09 -1.45 9.46
CA THR A 160 -0.28 -0.77 10.49
C THR A 160 -0.19 0.73 10.22
N SER A 161 0.06 1.14 8.98
CA SER A 161 0.08 2.55 8.58
C SER A 161 -1.27 3.22 8.72
N VAL A 162 -2.37 2.53 8.39
CA VAL A 162 -3.72 3.06 8.57
C VAL A 162 -4.00 3.31 10.06
N VAL A 163 -3.69 2.36 10.93
CA VAL A 163 -3.87 2.53 12.39
C VAL A 163 -3.00 3.66 12.91
N SER A 164 -1.73 3.74 12.48
CA SER A 164 -0.82 4.82 12.87
C SER A 164 -1.31 6.19 12.42
N ASN A 165 -1.74 6.32 11.16
CA ASN A 165 -2.26 7.57 10.60
C ASN A 165 -3.56 8.00 11.30
N ILE A 166 -4.47 7.07 11.57
CA ILE A 166 -5.71 7.37 12.31
C ILE A 166 -5.37 7.82 13.73
N SER A 167 -4.48 7.10 14.42
CA SER A 167 -4.05 7.45 15.77
C SER A 167 -3.44 8.84 15.80
N THR A 168 -2.54 9.14 14.86
CA THR A 168 -1.89 10.44 14.71
C THR A 168 -2.89 11.55 14.38
N ALA A 169 -3.85 11.30 13.48
CA ALA A 169 -4.88 12.27 13.14
C ALA A 169 -5.77 12.58 14.36
N LEU A 170 -6.26 11.56 15.05
CA LEU A 170 -7.09 11.72 16.24
C LEU A 170 -6.34 12.44 17.35
N SER A 171 -5.12 12.00 17.66
CA SER A 171 -4.30 12.60 18.71
C SER A 171 -3.99 14.07 18.40
N THR A 172 -3.71 14.40 17.14
CA THR A 172 -3.43 15.76 16.69
C THR A 172 -4.66 16.64 16.83
N ILE A 173 -5.84 16.17 16.37
CA ILE A 173 -7.09 16.92 16.52
C ILE A 173 -7.39 17.16 18.00
N ILE A 174 -7.23 16.15 18.86
CA ILE A 174 -7.41 16.28 20.32
C ILE A 174 -6.46 17.36 20.87
N ALA A 175 -5.17 17.30 20.53
CA ALA A 175 -4.18 18.29 20.97
C ALA A 175 -4.53 19.70 20.48
N MET A 176 -4.94 19.86 19.21
CA MET A 176 -5.36 21.14 18.66
C MET A 176 -6.56 21.72 19.42
N ILE A 177 -7.56 20.90 19.76
CA ILE A 177 -8.72 21.34 20.55
C ILE A 177 -8.28 21.84 21.93
N PHE A 178 -7.33 21.16 22.58
CA PHE A 178 -6.79 21.60 23.87
C PHE A 178 -6.00 22.91 23.78
N ILE A 179 -5.23 23.12 22.71
CA ILE A 179 -4.42 24.32 22.51
C ILE A 179 -5.30 25.52 22.12
N SER A 180 -6.17 25.36 21.11
CA SER A 180 -7.08 26.41 20.67
C SER A 180 -8.28 25.84 19.89
N PRO A 181 -9.48 25.79 20.50
CA PRO A 181 -10.68 25.31 19.83
C PRO A 181 -11.07 26.13 18.58
N ILE A 182 -10.84 27.44 18.61
CA ILE A 182 -11.24 28.36 17.52
C ILE A 182 -10.35 28.15 16.29
N LEU A 183 -9.03 28.11 16.47
CA LEU A 183 -8.09 27.83 15.37
C LEU A 183 -8.30 26.42 14.80
N THR A 184 -8.67 25.47 15.67
CA THR A 184 -9.01 24.11 15.23
C THR A 184 -10.23 24.08 14.32
N LEU A 185 -11.31 24.79 14.67
CA LEU A 185 -12.50 24.88 13.82
C LEU A 185 -12.20 25.51 12.47
N ILE A 186 -11.38 26.57 12.43
CA ILE A 186 -10.95 27.20 11.17
C ILE A 186 -10.15 26.20 10.33
N SER A 187 -9.20 25.49 10.95
CA SER A 187 -8.37 24.49 10.27
C SER A 187 -9.19 23.31 9.73
N LEU A 188 -10.11 22.76 10.54
CA LEU A 188 -11.01 21.69 10.12
C LEU A 188 -12.00 22.16 9.05
N GLY A 189 -12.40 23.44 9.04
CA GLY A 189 -13.23 24.02 7.99
C GLY A 189 -12.58 24.01 6.60
N LEU A 190 -11.24 24.07 6.53
CA LEU A 190 -10.50 23.94 5.27
C LEU A 190 -10.36 22.49 4.79
N LEU A 191 -10.50 21.51 5.69
CA LEU A 191 -10.27 20.10 5.40
C LEU A 191 -11.21 19.55 4.29
N PRO A 192 -12.53 19.83 4.26
CA PRO A 192 -13.42 19.40 3.18
C PRO A 192 -12.97 19.89 1.80
N LEU A 193 -12.46 21.13 1.71
CA LEU A 193 -11.96 21.70 0.45
C LEU A 193 -10.76 20.89 -0.06
N PHE A 194 -9.79 20.59 0.81
CA PHE A 194 -8.64 19.75 0.45
C PHE A 194 -9.07 18.34 0.05
N LEU A 195 -9.98 17.71 0.81
CA LEU A 195 -10.50 16.38 0.47
C LEU A 195 -11.20 16.38 -0.89
N TRP A 196 -11.95 17.42 -1.22
CA TRP A 196 -12.62 17.56 -2.52
C TRP A 196 -11.62 17.65 -3.68
N ILE A 197 -10.57 18.48 -3.53
CA ILE A 197 -9.49 18.59 -4.53
C ILE A 197 -8.77 17.25 -4.69
N THR A 198 -8.36 16.63 -3.58
CA THR A 198 -7.67 15.34 -3.59
C THR A 198 -8.52 14.24 -4.25
N TYR A 199 -9.82 14.20 -3.96
CA TYR A 199 -10.75 13.24 -4.57
C TYR A 199 -10.86 13.45 -6.09
N LYS A 200 -11.00 14.69 -6.54
CA LYS A 200 -11.08 15.04 -7.97
C LYS A 200 -9.81 14.62 -8.71
N VAL A 201 -8.64 14.98 -8.18
CA VAL A 201 -7.34 14.62 -8.76
C VAL A 201 -7.13 13.10 -8.73
N GLY A 202 -7.52 12.44 -7.64
CA GLY A 202 -7.43 10.98 -7.51
C GLY A 202 -8.21 10.22 -8.57
N ASN A 203 -9.42 10.69 -8.90
CA ASN A 203 -10.24 10.09 -9.94
C ASN A 203 -9.63 10.21 -11.34
N VAL A 204 -9.07 11.39 -11.68
CA VAL A 204 -8.37 11.61 -12.95
C VAL A 204 -7.11 10.73 -13.03
N ARG A 205 -6.31 10.70 -11.95
CA ARG A 205 -5.13 9.83 -11.90
C ARG A 205 -5.50 8.36 -12.09
N ARG A 206 -6.63 7.92 -11.53
CA ARG A 206 -7.11 6.55 -11.68
C ARG A 206 -7.52 6.21 -13.12
N SER A 207 -8.19 7.11 -13.84
CA SER A 207 -8.52 6.88 -15.25
C SER A 207 -7.26 6.83 -16.11
N THR A 208 -6.34 7.78 -15.95
CA THR A 208 -5.08 7.80 -16.71
C THR A 208 -4.23 6.56 -16.42
N SER A 209 -4.11 6.13 -15.16
CA SER A 209 -3.36 4.92 -14.81
C SER A 209 -3.94 3.67 -15.48
N LYS A 210 -5.26 3.61 -15.65
CA LYS A 210 -5.94 2.50 -16.32
C LYS A 210 -5.60 2.47 -17.81
N GLU A 211 -5.62 3.62 -18.48
CA GLU A 211 -5.21 3.74 -19.89
C GLU A 211 -3.74 3.35 -20.07
N THR A 212 -2.85 3.84 -19.21
CA THR A 212 -1.43 3.44 -19.21
C THR A 212 -1.28 1.93 -19.05
N GLN A 213 -2.00 1.32 -18.12
CA GLN A 213 -1.96 -0.13 -17.90
C GLN A 213 -2.44 -0.92 -19.12
N GLN A 214 -3.46 -0.42 -19.83
CA GLN A 214 -3.95 -1.04 -21.07
C GLN A 214 -2.92 -0.95 -22.19
N SER A 215 -2.30 0.21 -22.38
CA SER A 215 -1.23 0.38 -23.37
C SER A 215 -0.01 -0.48 -23.06
N MET A 216 0.42 -0.57 -21.80
CA MET A 216 1.51 -1.45 -21.39
C MET A 216 1.19 -2.93 -21.62
N ALA A 217 -0.06 -3.35 -21.36
CA ALA A 217 -0.50 -4.71 -21.64
C ALA A 217 -0.49 -5.00 -23.16
N ALA A 218 -0.93 -4.06 -24.00
CA ALA A 218 -0.91 -4.21 -25.45
C ALA A 218 0.52 -4.31 -26.01
N LEU A 219 1.44 -3.45 -25.53
CA LEU A 219 2.87 -3.54 -25.89
C LEU A 219 3.48 -4.87 -25.45
N THR A 220 3.19 -5.31 -24.23
CA THR A 220 3.70 -6.59 -23.71
C THR A 220 3.18 -7.77 -24.53
N ALA A 221 1.90 -7.78 -24.89
CA ALA A 221 1.31 -8.80 -25.74
C ALA A 221 1.94 -8.80 -27.14
N MET A 222 2.13 -7.62 -27.75
CA MET A 222 2.78 -7.50 -29.05
C MET A 222 4.21 -8.03 -29.01
N MET A 223 5.00 -7.67 -27.99
CA MET A 223 6.35 -8.22 -27.82
C MET A 223 6.33 -9.74 -27.65
N GLN A 224 5.38 -10.29 -26.89
CA GLN A 224 5.25 -11.74 -26.74
C GLN A 224 4.88 -12.43 -28.06
N GLU A 225 4.01 -11.83 -28.87
CA GLU A 225 3.66 -12.35 -30.19
C GLU A 225 4.85 -12.28 -31.17
N THR A 226 5.45 -11.10 -31.34
CA THR A 226 6.44 -10.84 -32.39
C THR A 226 7.85 -11.33 -32.06
N LEU A 227 8.26 -11.27 -30.79
CA LEU A 227 9.60 -11.68 -30.35
C LEU A 227 9.64 -13.13 -29.83
N SER A 228 8.52 -13.85 -29.86
CA SER A 228 8.54 -15.31 -29.65
C SER A 228 9.31 -16.04 -30.75
N VAL A 229 9.77 -17.26 -30.47
CA VAL A 229 10.47 -18.12 -31.44
C VAL A 229 9.63 -18.32 -32.72
N SER A 230 8.33 -18.58 -32.56
CA SER A 230 7.40 -18.72 -33.68
C SER A 230 7.14 -17.40 -34.40
N GLY A 231 7.01 -16.29 -33.66
CA GLY A 231 6.77 -14.95 -34.22
C GLY A 231 7.94 -14.42 -35.03
N ILE A 232 9.17 -14.58 -34.53
CA ILE A 232 10.37 -14.11 -35.22
C ILE A 232 10.66 -14.96 -36.47
N LEU A 233 10.41 -16.27 -36.41
CA LEU A 233 10.53 -17.17 -37.56
C LEU A 233 9.54 -16.75 -38.65
N LEU A 234 8.26 -16.58 -38.30
CA LEU A 234 7.22 -16.13 -39.23
C LEU A 234 7.59 -14.78 -39.86
N THR A 235 8.00 -13.82 -39.04
CA THR A 235 8.35 -12.47 -39.51
C THR A 235 9.55 -12.50 -40.46
N LYS A 236 10.57 -13.32 -40.19
CA LYS A 236 11.75 -13.47 -41.05
C LYS A 236 11.44 -14.23 -42.35
N THR A 237 10.72 -15.35 -42.28
CA THR A 237 10.38 -16.17 -43.46
C THR A 237 9.47 -15.43 -44.44
N PHE A 238 8.55 -14.60 -43.94
CA PHE A 238 7.64 -13.80 -44.77
C PHE A 238 8.18 -12.39 -45.12
N GLY A 239 9.40 -12.03 -44.70
CA GLY A 239 9.99 -10.72 -44.98
C GLY A 239 9.22 -9.51 -44.39
N ARG A 240 8.54 -9.70 -43.25
CA ARG A 240 7.60 -8.74 -42.63
C ARG A 240 8.21 -7.90 -41.49
N GLN A 241 9.54 -7.83 -41.38
CA GLN A 241 10.23 -7.16 -40.27
C GLN A 241 9.85 -5.67 -40.15
N LYS A 242 9.79 -4.96 -41.28
CA LYS A 242 9.47 -3.53 -41.31
C LYS A 242 8.05 -3.25 -40.81
N TYR A 243 7.09 -4.10 -41.20
CA TYR A 243 5.72 -4.05 -40.70
C TYR A 243 5.63 -4.29 -39.19
N ALA A 244 6.41 -5.25 -38.66
CA ALA A 244 6.44 -5.51 -37.22
C ALA A 244 7.08 -4.36 -36.43
N GLN A 245 8.05 -3.65 -37.02
CA GLN A 245 8.64 -2.43 -36.45
C GLN A 245 7.67 -1.25 -36.49
N ASP A 246 6.96 -1.03 -37.61
CA ASP A 246 6.00 0.07 -37.75
C ASP A 246 4.77 -0.09 -36.86
N ARG A 247 4.41 -1.34 -36.52
CA ARG A 247 3.29 -1.66 -35.63
C ARG A 247 3.61 -1.41 -34.15
N PHE A 248 4.89 -1.44 -33.77
CA PHE A 248 5.36 -1.27 -32.39
C PHE A 248 5.48 0.21 -32.03
#